data_AF-A0A520ESH5-F1
#
_entry.id   AF-A0A520ESH5-F1
#
_cell.length_a   1.000
_cell.length_b   1.000
_cell.length_c   1.000
_cell.angle_alpha   90.00
_cell.angle_beta   90.00
_cell.angle_gamma   90.00
#
_symmetry.space_group_name_H-M   'P 1'
#
loop_
_entity.id
_entity.type
_entity.pdbx_description
1 polymer ?
#
loop_
_entity_poly.entity_id
_entity_poly.type
_entity_poly.pdbx_seq_one_letter_code
_entity_poly.pdbx_strand_id
1 'polypeptide(L)' 'LRIDDTLRPGVVSMPHGWGHDGPGLRTSRSASVPGSNYNALVDDTTDLEALTASPIFNGVPVTVTRTSEEHP' A
#
# COMPACT_ATOMS: atom_id res chain seq x y z
N LEU A 1 -3.50 -3.56 -12.78
CA LEU A 1 -2.66 -2.38 -13.05
C LEU A 1 -3.44 -1.44 -13.97
N ARG A 2 -3.46 -0.14 -13.69
CA ARG A 2 -4.05 0.87 -14.57
C ARG A 2 -2.97 1.87 -14.93
N ILE A 3 -2.77 2.11 -16.23
CA ILE A 3 -1.85 3.14 -16.72
C ILE A 3 -2.61 4.46 -16.79
N ASP A 4 -1.97 5.53 -16.36
CA ASP A 4 -2.56 6.87 -16.26
C ASP A 4 -1.52 7.92 -16.60
N ASP A 5 -1.74 8.65 -17.69
CA ASP A 5 -0.83 9.68 -18.18
C ASP A 5 -0.86 10.95 -17.33
N THR A 6 -1.78 11.06 -16.37
CA THR A 6 -1.80 12.15 -15.39
C THR A 6 -0.79 11.95 -14.25
N LEU A 7 -0.27 10.72 -14.08
CA LEU A 7 0.77 10.42 -13.12
C LEU A 7 2.15 10.78 -13.68
N ARG A 8 3.05 11.21 -12.79
CA ARG A 8 4.45 11.44 -13.17
C ARG A 8 5.13 10.11 -13.51
N PRO A 9 6.04 10.08 -14.50
CA PRO A 9 6.86 8.89 -14.77
C PRO A 9 7.58 8.41 -13.51
N GLY A 10 7.55 7.09 -13.26
CA GLY A 10 8.16 6.47 -12.08
C GLY A 10 7.31 6.50 -10.81
N VAL A 11 6.09 7.05 -10.85
CA VAL A 11 5.17 7.07 -9.71
C VAL A 11 4.09 6.01 -9.87
N VAL A 12 3.82 5.29 -8.79
CA VAL A 12 2.62 4.47 -8.65
C VAL A 12 1.71 5.06 -7.58
N SER A 13 0.40 4.92 -7.80
CA SER A 13 -0.63 5.31 -6.82
C SER A 13 -1.42 4.07 -6.44
N MET A 14 -1.61 3.86 -5.13
CA MET A 14 -2.38 2.75 -4.57
C MET A 14 -3.48 3.30 -3.66
N PRO A 15 -4.74 2.85 -3.79
CA PRO A 15 -5.80 3.28 -2.89
C PRO A 15 -5.55 2.80 -1.46
N HIS A 16 -5.81 3.68 -0.49
CA HIS A 16 -5.80 3.33 0.93
C HIS A 16 -7.04 2.51 1.31
N GLY A 17 -6.94 1.70 2.37
CA GLY A 17 -8.10 1.14 3.07
C GLY A 17 -8.51 -0.26 2.63
N TRP A 18 -7.58 -1.02 2.04
CA TRP A 18 -7.78 -2.39 1.60
C TRP A 18 -6.80 -3.37 2.27
N GLY A 19 -7.00 -4.68 2.09
CA GLY A 19 -6.15 -5.74 2.63
C GLY A 19 -6.30 -5.93 4.14
N HIS A 20 -7.54 -6.13 4.60
CA HIS A 20 -7.89 -6.30 6.02
C HIS A 20 -7.80 -7.76 6.47
N ASP A 21 -6.65 -8.41 6.31
CA ASP A 21 -6.46 -9.85 6.54
C ASP A 21 -5.46 -10.19 7.68
N GLY A 22 -5.01 -9.17 8.42
CA GLY A 22 -4.09 -9.33 9.55
C GLY A 22 -4.67 -10.04 10.79
N PRO A 23 -3.79 -10.67 11.61
CA PRO A 23 -4.19 -11.41 12.80
C PRO A 23 -4.87 -10.50 13.84
N GLY A 24 -5.95 -10.99 14.43
CA GLY A 24 -6.66 -10.30 15.52
C GLY A 24 -7.67 -9.23 15.07
N LEU A 25 -7.78 -8.95 13.77
CA LEU A 25 -8.81 -8.07 13.23
C LEU A 25 -10.22 -8.65 13.44
N ARG A 26 -11.13 -7.85 14.01
CA ARG A 26 -12.56 -8.20 14.18
C ARG A 26 -13.45 -7.52 13.13
N THR A 27 -12.96 -7.44 11.89
CA THR A 27 -13.59 -6.73 10.77
C THR A 27 -13.90 -7.69 9.62
N SER A 28 -14.72 -8.71 9.87
CA SER A 28 -15.00 -9.81 8.92
C SER A 28 -15.53 -9.32 7.56
N ARG A 29 -16.36 -8.27 7.54
CA ARG A 29 -16.82 -7.67 6.29
C ARG A 29 -15.67 -7.09 5.49
N SER A 30 -14.80 -6.28 6.10
CA SER A 30 -13.66 -5.66 5.43
C SER A 30 -12.66 -6.71 4.92
N ALA A 31 -12.45 -7.78 5.69
CA ALA A 31 -11.57 -8.90 5.30
C ALA A 31 -12.08 -9.65 4.06
N SER A 32 -13.39 -9.67 3.84
CA SER A 32 -13.99 -10.32 2.67
C SER A 32 -13.89 -9.51 1.37
N VAL A 33 -13.50 -8.24 1.43
CA VAL A 33 -13.43 -7.39 0.23
C VAL A 33 -12.01 -7.38 -0.32
N PRO A 34 -11.80 -7.74 -1.60
CA PRO A 34 -10.46 -7.84 -2.17
C PRO A 34 -9.77 -6.48 -2.28
N GLY A 35 -8.46 -6.46 -2.05
CA GLY A 35 -7.61 -5.31 -2.32
C GLY A 35 -6.30 -5.38 -1.56
N SER A 36 -5.32 -4.61 -2.02
CA SER A 36 -3.95 -4.63 -1.49
C SER A 36 -3.75 -3.66 -0.34
N ASN A 37 -3.01 -4.06 0.69
CA ASN A 37 -2.63 -3.20 1.80
C ASN A 37 -1.32 -2.46 1.49
N TYR A 38 -1.38 -1.16 1.18
CA TYR A 38 -0.14 -0.39 0.96
C TYR A 38 0.65 -0.10 2.25
N ASN A 39 0.01 -0.15 3.42
CA ASN A 39 0.73 0.04 4.68
C ASN A 39 1.74 -1.09 4.91
N ALA A 40 1.55 -2.26 4.28
CA ALA A 40 2.54 -3.35 4.33
C ALA A 40 3.86 -3.01 3.60
N LEU A 41 3.88 -1.95 2.79
CA LEU A 41 5.10 -1.43 2.15
C LEU A 41 5.76 -0.31 2.96
N VAL A 42 5.06 0.25 3.93
CA VAL A 42 5.58 1.31 4.80
C VAL A 42 6.39 0.63 5.90
N ASP A 43 7.68 0.93 5.93
CA ASP A 43 8.59 0.44 6.96
C ASP A 43 8.30 1.14 8.29
N ASP A 44 8.04 0.36 9.35
CA ASP A 44 7.82 0.84 10.71
C ASP A 44 9.12 1.06 11.49
N THR A 45 10.28 0.79 10.86
CA THR A 45 11.62 1.03 11.39
C THR A 45 12.29 2.29 10.83
N THR A 46 11.67 2.96 9.85
CA THR A 46 12.16 4.22 9.25
C THR A 46 11.93 5.43 10.15
N ASP A 47 12.76 6.46 9.99
CA ASP A 47 12.68 7.74 10.70
C ASP A 47 11.31 8.43 10.55
N LEU A 48 10.74 8.83 11.68
CA LEU A 48 9.58 9.72 11.74
C LEU A 48 9.99 11.15 11.34
N GLU A 49 9.01 11.96 10.95
CA GLU A 49 9.23 13.39 10.80
C GLU A 49 9.70 13.99 12.13
N ALA A 50 10.80 14.73 12.11
CA ALA A 50 11.57 15.08 13.31
C ALA A 50 10.86 16.04 14.28
N LEU A 51 9.99 16.93 13.78
CA LEU A 51 9.35 17.95 14.61
C LEU A 51 8.08 17.45 15.29
N THR A 52 7.33 16.59 14.62
CA THR A 52 5.99 16.16 15.04
C THR A 52 5.91 14.69 15.37
N ALA A 53 6.98 13.92 15.12
CA ALA A 53 6.99 12.46 15.17
C ALA A 53 5.91 11.83 14.27
N SER A 54 5.55 12.50 13.18
CA SER A 54 4.56 11.98 12.23
C SER A 54 5.18 10.88 11.35
N PRO A 55 4.51 9.73 11.18
CA PRO A 55 4.93 8.70 10.24
C PRO A 55 4.83 9.16 8.79
N ILE A 56 5.78 8.71 7.98
CA ILE A 56 5.89 9.04 6.56
C ILE A 56 5.25 7.92 5.73
N PHE A 57 4.06 8.17 5.19
CA PHE A 57 3.28 7.16 4.46
C PHE A 57 3.40 7.24 2.93
N ASN A 58 4.13 8.21 2.40
CA ASN A 58 4.25 8.47 0.97
C ASN A 58 5.72 8.59 0.54
N GLY A 59 5.98 8.40 -0.75
CA GLY A 59 7.35 8.42 -1.28
C GLY A 59 8.14 7.16 -0.94
N VAL A 60 7.45 6.09 -0.51
CA VAL A 60 8.04 4.76 -0.27
C VAL A 60 8.64 4.25 -1.59
N PRO A 61 9.96 3.95 -1.63
CA PRO A 61 10.57 3.34 -2.81
C PRO A 61 10.00 1.95 -3.05
N VAL A 62 9.63 1.67 -4.29
CA VAL A 62 9.07 0.37 -4.69
C VAL A 62 9.68 -0.12 -5.99
N THR A 63 9.69 -1.44 -6.16
CA THR A 63 9.97 -2.08 -7.44
C THR A 63 8.68 -2.71 -7.95
N VAL A 64 8.33 -2.45 -9.21
CA VAL A 64 7.18 -3.05 -9.86
C VAL A 64 7.65 -4.16 -10.79
N THR A 65 7.13 -5.35 -10.60
CA THR A 65 7.36 -6.50 -11.48
C THR A 65 6.03 -7.03 -11.99
N ARG A 66 6.06 -7.67 -13.16
CA ARG A 66 4.90 -8.43 -13.63
C ARG A 66 4.78 -9.68 -12.77
N THR A 67 3.61 -9.92 -12.18
CA THR A 67 3.31 -11.20 -11.54
C THR A 67 3.14 -12.29 -12.61
N SER A 68 3.63 -13.50 -12.34
CA SER A 68 3.43 -14.69 -13.19
C SER A 68 2.06 -15.32 -13.03
N GLU A 69 1.34 -14.99 -11.95
CA GLU A 69 0.00 -15.49 -11.67
C GLU A 69 -1.04 -14.44 -12.02
N GLU A 70 -2.00 -14.81 -12.89
CA GLU A 70 -3.20 -14.01 -13.06
C GLU A 70 -4.17 -14.37 -11.93
N HIS A 71 -4.41 -13.42 -11.01
CA HIS A 71 -5.53 -13.55 -10.08
C HIS A 71 -6.84 -13.40 -10.90
N PRO A 72 -7.73 -14.42 -10.90
CA PRO A 72 -9.02 -14.32 -11.58
C PRO A 72 -9.91 -13.23 -10.97
#